data_AF-A0A7V1N9Y2-F1
#
_entry.id   AF-A0A7V1N9Y2-F1
#
_cell.length_a   1.000
_cell.length_b   1.000
_cell.length_c   1.000
_cell.angle_alpha   90.00
_cell.angle_beta   90.00
_cell.angle_gamma   90.00
#
_symmetry.space_group_name_H-M   'P 1'
#
loop_
_entity.id
_entity.type
_entity.pdbx_description
1 polymer ?
#
loop_
_entity_poly.entity_id
_entity_poly.type
_entity_poly.pdbx_seq_one_letter_code
_entity_poly.pdbx_strand_id
1 'polypeptide(L)'
;MGTNQVQRFRENLMMSKAELARKAGLSTLTIDRVEAGRPCRLDTKRKILLALGLKVSDKDRVFGAIGLSGEAAGNVESGSRRGYSG
;
A
#
# COMPACT_ATOMS: atom_id res chain seq x y z
N MET A 1 -5.37 -19.24 -2.08
CA MET A 1 -5.73 -18.12 -2.98
C MET A 1 -5.55 -16.83 -2.19
N GLY A 2 -4.35 -16.26 -2.19
CA GLY A 2 -4.07 -15.00 -1.47
C GLY A 2 -4.86 -13.87 -2.14
N THR A 3 -5.83 -13.32 -1.41
CA THR A 3 -6.81 -12.35 -1.91
C THR A 3 -6.17 -10.97 -2.00
N ASN A 4 -5.48 -10.69 -3.12
CA ASN A 4 -5.09 -9.33 -3.44
C ASN A 4 -6.34 -8.53 -3.86
N GLN A 5 -6.60 -7.40 -3.21
CA GLN A 5 -7.80 -6.60 -3.43
C GLN A 5 -7.56 -5.43 -4.40
N VAL A 6 -6.36 -5.28 -4.96
CA VAL A 6 -6.00 -4.18 -5.87
C VAL A 6 -6.96 -4.12 -7.06
N GLN A 7 -7.30 -5.28 -7.64
CA GLN A 7 -8.25 -5.36 -8.74
C GLN A 7 -9.63 -4.80 -8.35
N ARG A 8 -10.13 -5.15 -7.16
CA ARG A 8 -11.42 -4.63 -6.66
C ARG A 8 -11.39 -3.13 -6.43
N PHE A 9 -10.33 -2.60 -5.82
CA PHE A 9 -10.19 -1.15 -5.63
C PHE A 9 -10.11 -0.42 -6.97
N ARG A 10 -9.41 -0.99 -7.94
CA ARG A 10 -9.32 -0.45 -9.29
C ARG A 10 -10.70 -0.41 -9.97
N GLU A 11 -11.45 -1.50 -9.90
CA GLU A 11 -12.80 -1.60 -10.49
C GLU A 11 -13.82 -0.68 -9.81
N ASN A 12 -13.75 -0.54 -8.48
CA ASN A 12 -14.59 0.41 -7.74
C ASN A 12 -14.35 1.87 -8.15
N LEU A 13 -13.13 2.20 -8.58
CA LEU A 13 -12.78 3.51 -9.10
C LEU A 13 -13.04 3.64 -10.61
N MET A 14 -13.65 2.64 -11.24
CA MET A 14 -13.85 2.54 -12.71
C MET A 14 -12.57 2.79 -13.50
N MET A 15 -11.43 2.36 -12.94
CA MET A 15 -10.11 2.64 -13.49
C MET A 15 -9.60 1.45 -14.29
N SER A 16 -9.02 1.67 -15.47
CA SER A 16 -8.33 0.63 -16.22
C SER A 16 -6.93 0.34 -15.65
N LYS A 17 -6.36 -0.83 -15.96
CA LYS A 17 -4.98 -1.17 -15.54
C LYS A 17 -3.95 -0.15 -16.03
N ALA A 18 -4.15 0.35 -17.25
CA ALA A 18 -3.31 1.38 -17.84
C ALA A 18 -3.41 2.72 -17.12
N GLU A 19 -4.62 3.11 -16.69
CA GLU A 19 -4.79 4.34 -15.90
C GLU A 19 -4.15 4.24 -14.53
N LEU A 20 -4.31 3.10 -13.85
CA LEU A 20 -3.65 2.86 -12.56
C LEU A 20 -2.12 2.93 -12.71
N ALA A 21 -1.58 2.31 -13.76
CA ALA A 21 -0.16 2.36 -14.09
C ALA A 21 0.34 3.79 -14.32
N ARG A 22 -0.39 4.58 -15.13
CA ARG A 22 -0.07 5.99 -15.40
C ARG A 22 -0.10 6.83 -14.13
N LYS A 23 -1.14 6.69 -13.30
CA LYS A 23 -1.26 7.43 -12.03
C LYS A 23 -0.17 7.04 -11.03
N ALA A 24 0.20 5.78 -10.97
CA ALA A 24 1.25 5.28 -10.08
C ALA A 24 2.68 5.56 -10.61
N GLY A 25 2.84 5.98 -11.87
CA GLY A 25 4.15 6.10 -12.51
C GLY A 25 4.84 4.73 -12.66
N LEU A 26 4.06 3.69 -12.96
CA LEU A 26 4.52 2.31 -13.12
C LEU A 26 4.19 1.80 -14.53
N SER A 27 4.80 0.68 -14.91
CA SER A 27 4.39 -0.04 -16.12
C SER A 27 3.12 -0.86 -15.88
N THR A 28 2.30 -1.02 -16.92
CA THR A 28 1.13 -1.90 -16.92
C THR A 28 1.48 -3.32 -16.47
N LEU A 29 2.61 -3.85 -16.95
CA LEU A 29 3.15 -5.15 -16.54
C LEU A 29 3.39 -5.26 -15.03
N THR A 30 3.83 -4.17 -14.39
CA THR A 30 4.02 -4.14 -12.93
C THR A 30 2.69 -4.24 -12.22
N ILE A 31 1.66 -3.52 -12.69
CA ILE A 31 0.30 -3.62 -12.14
C ILE A 31 -0.25 -5.04 -12.30
N ASP A 32 -0.11 -5.66 -13.47
CA ASP A 32 -0.56 -7.04 -13.71
C ASP A 32 0.09 -8.04 -12.74
N ARG A 33 1.40 -7.91 -12.49
CA ARG A 33 2.11 -8.77 -11.52
C ARG A 33 1.59 -8.54 -10.10
N VAL A 34 1.27 -7.31 -9.74
CA VAL A 34 0.76 -6.94 -8.43
C VAL A 34 -0.67 -7.45 -8.21
N GLU A 35 -1.55 -7.31 -9.21
CA GLU A 35 -2.90 -7.90 -9.19
C GLU A 35 -2.84 -9.42 -9.12
N ALA A 36 -1.85 -10.05 -9.77
CA ALA A 36 -1.59 -11.49 -9.66
C ALA A 36 -0.99 -11.91 -8.29
N GLY A 37 -0.83 -10.99 -7.34
CA GLY A 37 -0.34 -11.29 -5.99
C GLY A 37 1.16 -11.53 -5.88
N ARG A 38 1.96 -11.13 -6.88
CA ARG A 38 3.42 -11.28 -6.82
C ARG A 38 4.04 -10.29 -5.82
N PRO A 39 5.16 -10.68 -5.15
CA PRO A 39 5.88 -9.77 -4.29
C PRO A 39 6.41 -8.58 -5.10
N CYS A 40 6.21 -7.38 -4.57
CA CYS A 40 6.68 -6.12 -5.14
C CYS A 40 7.34 -5.28 -4.06
N ARG A 41 8.18 -4.32 -4.48
CA ARG A 41 8.89 -3.42 -3.58
C ARG A 41 7.90 -2.51 -2.83
N LEU A 42 8.26 -2.10 -1.62
CA LEU A 42 7.46 -1.16 -0.82
C LEU A 42 7.20 0.16 -1.54
N ASP A 43 8.18 0.65 -2.32
CA ASP A 43 8.03 1.83 -3.19
C ASP A 43 6.86 1.66 -4.19
N THR A 44 6.79 0.50 -4.84
CA THR A 44 5.71 0.16 -5.78
C THR A 44 4.35 0.14 -5.08
N LYS A 45 4.27 -0.48 -3.90
CA LYS A 45 3.03 -0.51 -3.10
C LYS A 45 2.58 0.90 -2.72
N ARG A 46 3.52 1.76 -2.30
CA ARG A 46 3.25 3.16 -1.95
C ARG A 46 2.69 3.95 -3.13
N LYS A 47 3.31 3.82 -4.31
CA LYS A 47 2.85 4.46 -5.55
C LYS A 47 1.43 4.03 -5.94
N ILE A 48 1.14 2.73 -5.85
CA ILE A 48 -0.20 2.19 -6.16
C ILE A 48 -1.24 2.69 -5.16
N LEU A 49 -0.92 2.71 -3.85
CA LEU A 49 -1.82 3.25 -2.82
C LEU A 49 -2.17 4.72 -3.09
N LEU A 50 -1.16 5.53 -3.39
CA LEU A 50 -1.37 6.94 -3.72
C LEU A 50 -2.22 7.11 -4.99
N ALA A 51 -1.99 6.27 -6.01
CA ALA A 51 -2.78 6.29 -7.24
C ALA A 51 -4.26 5.90 -7.02
N LEU A 52 -4.52 5.03 -6.04
CA LEU A 52 -5.87 4.66 -5.58
C LEU A 52 -6.48 5.68 -4.61
N GLY A 53 -5.75 6.73 -4.22
CA GLY A 53 -6.21 7.72 -3.24
C GLY A 53 -6.23 7.21 -1.80
N LEU A 54 -5.46 6.16 -1.51
CA LEU A 54 -5.37 5.51 -0.20
C LEU A 54 -4.10 5.93 0.55
N LYS A 55 -4.11 5.73 1.87
CA LYS A 55 -2.93 6.00 2.71
C LYS A 55 -2.00 4.79 2.67
N VAL A 56 -0.72 5.03 2.96
CA VAL A 56 0.29 3.96 3.07
C VAL A 56 -0.07 2.96 4.18
N SER A 57 -0.80 3.41 5.20
CA SER A 57 -1.32 2.58 6.28
C SER A 57 -2.40 1.58 5.82
N ASP A 58 -3.09 1.84 4.72
CA ASP A 58 -4.12 0.93 4.17
C ASP A 58 -3.53 -0.20 3.31
N LYS A 59 -2.18 -0.29 3.21
CA LYS A 59 -1.48 -1.29 2.40
C LYS A 59 -1.95 -2.71 2.71
N ASP A 60 -2.21 -3.02 3.97
CA ASP A 60 -2.55 -4.36 4.43
C ASP A 60 -3.97 -4.77 3.99
N ARG A 61 -4.86 -3.78 3.82
CA ARG A 61 -6.21 -3.98 3.27
C ARG A 61 -6.20 -4.19 1.76
N VAL A 62 -5.27 -3.55 1.05
CA VAL A 62 -5.21 -3.55 -0.43
C VAL A 62 -4.42 -4.74 -0.96
N PHE A 63 -3.22 -4.98 -0.43
CA PHE A 63 -2.34 -6.04 -0.89
C PHE A 63 -2.56 -7.38 -0.17
N GLY A 64 -3.42 -7.39 0.85
CA GLY A 64 -3.55 -8.49 1.80
C GLY A 64 -2.30 -8.58 2.69
N ALA A 65 -2.47 -9.10 3.90
CA ALA A 65 -1.36 -9.40 4.80
C ALA A 65 -0.51 -10.55 4.23
N ILE A 66 0.27 -10.29 3.18
CA ILE A 66 1.37 -11.16 2.79
C ILE A 66 2.48 -10.91 3.81
N GLY A 67 2.38 -11.60 4.95
CA GLY A 67 3.48 -11.78 5.90
C GLY A 67 3.36 -11.09 7.27
N LEU A 68 2.20 -11.07 7.93
CA LEU A 68 2.12 -10.67 9.35
C LEU A 68 1.47 -11.75 10.22
N SER A 69 2.20 -12.84 10.41
CA SER A 69 2.33 -13.42 11.74
C SER A 69 3.47 -12.66 12.44
N GLY A 70 3.13 -11.56 13.12
CA GLY A 70 4.06 -10.79 13.95
C GLY A 70 4.54 -9.48 13.34
N GLU A 71 3.92 -8.36 13.72
CA GLU A 71 4.65 -7.25 14.33
C GLU A 71 3.66 -6.22 14.90
N ALA A 72 3.91 -5.91 16.16
CA ALA A 72 3.07 -5.12 17.04
C ALA A 72 2.92 -3.67 16.53
N ALA A 73 1.69 -3.18 16.59
CA ALA A 73 1.41 -1.76 16.54
C ALA A 73 2.02 -1.09 17.79
N GLY A 74 3.24 -0.57 17.65
CA GLY A 74 3.85 0.35 18.59
C GLY A 74 3.06 1.66 18.58
N ASN A 75 2.19 1.83 19.57
CA ASN A 75 1.51 3.06 19.88
C ASN A 75 2.57 4.10 20.31
N VAL A 76 2.89 5.07 19.45
CA VAL A 76 3.72 6.23 19.83
C VAL A 76 2.82 7.16 20.63
N GLU A 77 2.82 6.97 21.95
CA GLU A 77 2.22 7.92 22.87
C GLU A 77 3.22 9.05 23.10
N SER A 78 2.86 10.23 22.60
CA SER A 78 3.58 11.48 22.78
C SER A 78 3.69 11.84 24.27
N GLY A 79 4.89 11.75 24.84
CA GLY A 79 5.14 12.02 26.25
C GLY A 79 6.38 12.87 26.51
N SER A 80 6.14 14.13 26.86
CA SER A 80 6.92 14.94 27.81
C SER A 80 8.21 15.65 27.37
N ARG A 81 8.03 16.95 27.11
CA ARG A 81 8.70 18.10 27.74
C ARG A 81 10.24 18.18 27.68
N ARG A 82 10.67 19.16 26.86
CA ARG A 82 11.90 19.94 26.99
C ARG A 82 12.34 20.13 28.45
N GLY A 83 13.56 19.70 28.75
CA GLY A 83 14.35 20.15 29.90
C GLY A 83 15.79 20.37 29.44
N TYR A 84 16.16 21.62 29.17
CA TYR A 84 17.55 22.05 29.11
C TYR A 84 17.79 22.91 30.36
N SER A 85 18.65 22.45 31.26
CA SER A 85 19.27 23.25 32.30
C SER A 85 20.49 22.51 32.84
N GLY A 86 21.67 23.14 32.73
CA GLY A 86 22.94 22.65 33.26
C GLY A 86 24.10 23.06 32.36
#